data_AF-A0A8G1MZ18-F1
#
_entry.id   AF-A0A8G1MZ18-F1
#
_cell.length_a   1.000
_cell.length_b   1.000
_cell.length_c   1.000
_cell.angle_alpha   90.00
_cell.angle_beta   90.00
_cell.angle_gamma   90.00
#
_symmetry.space_group_name_H-M   'P 1'
#
loop_
_entity.id
_entity.type
_entity.pdbx_description
1 polymer ?
#
loop_
_entity_poly.entity_id
_entity_poly.type
_entity_poly.pdbx_seq_one_letter_code
_entity_poly.pdbx_strand_id
1 'polypeptide(L)'
;MTVPSFDIDPESMRQAADQLDAAKEEVQGLLDQFTGALEQFADAFGGDEIGTLVGIAHQACTDALTECFSTNIEDLTDYAQSLREMADNHEAADAETARSFNQLLSELGG
;
A
#
# COMPACT_ATOMS: atom_id res chain seq x y z
N MET A 1 -26.74 18.98 17.74
CA MET A 1 -25.38 18.64 17.30
C MET A 1 -25.43 17.18 16.87
N THR A 2 -25.58 16.92 15.58
CA THR A 2 -25.61 15.57 15.03
C THR A 2 -24.19 15.04 14.99
N VAL A 3 -23.90 14.02 15.80
CA VAL A 3 -22.67 13.23 15.65
C VAL A 3 -22.75 12.58 14.27
N PRO A 4 -21.75 12.72 13.40
CA PRO A 4 -21.73 11.99 12.14
C PRO A 4 -21.84 10.50 12.45
N SER A 5 -22.85 9.80 11.91
CA SER A 5 -22.85 8.34 11.95
C SER A 5 -21.80 7.87 10.96
N PHE A 6 -20.65 7.47 11.47
CA PHE A 6 -19.67 6.72 10.69
C PHE A 6 -20.19 5.29 10.56
N ASP A 7 -20.80 4.99 9.43
CA ASP A 7 -21.13 3.62 9.05
C ASP A 7 -19.82 3.01 8.54
N ILE A 8 -19.12 2.28 9.42
CA ILE A 8 -17.85 1.64 9.09
C ILE A 8 -18.19 0.20 8.75
N ASP A 9 -17.93 -0.17 7.49
CA ASP A 9 -18.10 -1.53 6.98
C ASP A 9 -16.73 -2.20 6.88
N PRO A 10 -16.37 -3.09 7.81
CA PRO A 10 -15.10 -3.81 7.80
C PRO A 10 -14.83 -4.57 6.50
N GLU A 11 -15.89 -5.08 5.84
CA GLU A 11 -15.75 -5.80 4.58
C GLU A 11 -15.28 -4.88 3.46
N SER A 12 -15.83 -3.66 3.38
CA SER A 12 -15.37 -2.65 2.43
C SER A 12 -13.90 -2.25 2.66
N MET A 13 -13.44 -2.25 3.92
CA MET A 13 -12.03 -1.97 4.25
C MET A 13 -11.11 -3.12 3.81
N ARG A 14 -11.53 -4.37 4.03
CA ARG A 14 -10.81 -5.56 3.53
C ARG A 14 -10.74 -5.55 2.01
N GLN A 15 -11.84 -5.25 1.32
CA GLN A 15 -11.88 -5.13 -0.13
C GLN A 15 -10.96 -4.01 -0.64
N ALA A 16 -10.92 -2.86 0.04
CA ALA A 16 -10.00 -1.78 -0.31
C ALA A 16 -8.53 -2.18 -0.12
N ALA A 17 -8.20 -2.94 0.93
CA ALA A 17 -6.86 -3.48 1.12
C ALA A 17 -6.44 -4.41 -0.03
N ASP A 18 -7.35 -5.29 -0.48
CA ASP A 18 -7.09 -6.19 -1.61
C ASP A 18 -6.88 -5.43 -2.92
N GLN A 19 -7.61 -4.33 -3.13
CA GLN A 19 -7.40 -3.45 -4.29
C GLN A 19 -6.03 -2.75 -4.24
N LEU A 20 -5.57 -2.33 -3.07
CA LEU A 20 -4.24 -1.75 -2.90
C LEU A 20 -3.14 -2.78 -3.20
N ASP A 21 -3.31 -4.03 -2.76
CA ASP A 21 -2.35 -5.09 -3.08
C ASP A 21 -2.30 -5.39 -4.58
N ALA A 22 -3.45 -5.45 -5.26
CA ALA A 22 -3.50 -5.63 -6.70
C ALA A 22 -2.83 -4.46 -7.46
N ALA A 23 -3.09 -3.22 -7.04
CA ALA A 23 -2.47 -2.04 -7.63
C ALA A 23 -0.94 -2.01 -7.40
N LYS A 24 -0.48 -2.42 -6.21
CA LYS A 24 0.93 -2.58 -5.88
C LYS A 24 1.62 -3.58 -6.82
N GLU A 25 1.01 -4.75 -7.03
CA GLU A 25 1.54 -5.78 -7.94
C GLU A 25 1.63 -5.26 -9.38
N GLU A 26 0.64 -4.51 -9.84
CA GLU A 26 0.66 -3.88 -11.17
C GLU A 26 1.81 -2.87 -11.30
N VAL A 27 1.98 -1.98 -10.32
CA VAL A 27 3.06 -0.99 -10.33
C VAL A 27 4.43 -1.65 -10.28
N GLN A 28 4.63 -2.67 -9.43
CA GLN A 28 5.88 -3.43 -9.39
C GLN A 28 6.18 -4.07 -10.75
N GLY A 29 5.20 -4.71 -11.37
CA GLY A 29 5.38 -5.34 -12.68
C GLY A 29 5.72 -4.34 -13.79
N LEU A 30 5.19 -3.11 -13.73
CA LEU A 30 5.54 -2.04 -14.66
C LEU A 30 6.94 -1.49 -14.40
N LEU A 31 7.34 -1.35 -13.13
CA LEU A 31 8.68 -0.92 -12.74
C LEU A 31 9.73 -1.93 -13.22
N ASP A 32 9.50 -3.23 -13.02
CA ASP A 32 10.41 -4.30 -13.46
C ASP A 32 10.58 -4.31 -14.99
N GLN A 33 9.50 -4.10 -15.74
CA GLN A 33 9.56 -3.97 -17.20
C GLN A 33 10.36 -2.73 -17.62
N PHE A 34 10.16 -1.61 -16.93
CA PHE A 34 10.85 -0.36 -17.21
C PHE A 34 12.35 -0.47 -16.92
N THR A 35 12.73 -0.97 -15.75
CA THR A 35 14.15 -1.16 -15.37
C THR A 35 14.84 -2.18 -16.28
N GLY A 36 14.18 -3.28 -16.63
CA GLY A 36 14.70 -4.24 -17.61
C GLY A 36 14.88 -3.66 -19.02
N ALA A 37 14.07 -2.68 -19.42
CA ALA A 37 14.28 -1.94 -20.66
C ALA A 37 15.49 -0.98 -20.56
N LEU A 38 15.70 -0.34 -19.41
CA LEU A 38 16.84 0.56 -19.17
C LEU A 38 18.18 -0.16 -19.17
N GLU A 39 18.24 -1.40 -18.70
CA GLU A 39 19.47 -2.22 -18.74
C GLU A 39 20.03 -2.37 -20.17
N GLN A 40 19.18 -2.34 -21.19
CA GLN A 40 19.60 -2.41 -22.59
C GLN A 40 20.40 -1.16 -23.05
N PHE A 41 20.28 -0.05 -22.30
CA PHE A 41 20.96 1.21 -22.60
C PHE A 41 22.22 1.42 -21.75
N ALA A 42 22.49 0.58 -20.76
CA ALA A 42 23.62 0.75 -19.83
C ALA A 42 24.97 0.87 -20.56
N ASP A 43 25.18 0.11 -21.63
CA ASP A 43 26.41 0.12 -22.45
C ASP A 43 26.30 0.99 -23.72
N ALA A 44 25.17 1.68 -23.93
CA ALA A 44 24.90 2.38 -25.19
C ALA A 44 25.67 3.71 -25.33
N PHE A 45 26.18 4.26 -24.24
CA PHE A 45 26.70 5.64 -24.22
C PHE A 45 28.15 5.78 -24.66
N GLY A 46 28.89 4.68 -24.84
CA GLY A 46 30.30 4.71 -25.25
C GLY A 46 31.26 5.11 -24.11
N GLY A 47 32.56 4.90 -24.31
CA GLY A 47 33.58 5.06 -23.27
C GLY A 47 34.39 6.35 -23.32
N ASP A 48 33.98 7.34 -24.13
CA ASP A 48 34.62 8.65 -24.13
C ASP A 48 34.09 9.52 -22.96
N GLU A 49 34.64 10.72 -22.80
CA GLU A 49 34.27 11.63 -21.70
C GLU A 49 32.76 11.96 -21.71
N ILE A 50 32.18 12.20 -22.89
CA ILE A 50 30.77 12.52 -23.04
C ILE A 50 29.92 11.29 -22.71
N GLY A 51 30.27 10.13 -23.25
CA GLY A 51 29.60 8.86 -22.99
C GLY A 51 29.57 8.49 -21.52
N THR A 52 30.71 8.68 -20.83
CA THR A 52 30.82 8.48 -19.38
C THR A 52 29.89 9.41 -18.60
N LEU A 53 29.86 10.71 -18.94
CA LEU A 53 28.96 11.68 -18.28
C LEU A 53 27.48 11.33 -18.50
N VAL A 54 27.12 10.89 -19.71
CA VAL A 54 25.74 10.46 -20.02
C VAL A 54 25.39 9.19 -19.23
N GLY A 55 26.31 8.22 -19.14
CA GLY A 55 26.11 7.01 -18.32
C GLY A 55 25.86 7.33 -16.84
N ILE A 56 26.61 8.28 -16.28
CA ILE A 56 26.40 8.76 -14.89
C ILE A 56 25.02 9.41 -14.74
N ALA A 57 24.63 10.28 -15.67
CA ALA A 57 23.32 10.95 -15.63
C ALA A 57 22.17 9.94 -15.76
N HIS A 58 22.30 8.95 -16.65
CA HIS A 58 21.36 7.85 -16.81
C HIS A 58 21.20 7.06 -15.52
N GLN A 59 22.30 6.68 -14.88
CA GLN A 59 22.26 5.95 -13.60
C GLN A 59 21.56 6.78 -12.51
N ALA A 60 21.93 8.06 -12.35
CA ALA A 60 21.32 8.92 -11.35
C ALA A 60 19.80 9.07 -11.52
N CYS A 61 19.32 9.20 -12.77
CA CYS A 61 17.89 9.23 -13.06
C CYS A 61 17.20 7.89 -12.79
N THR A 62 17.86 6.78 -13.12
CA THR A 62 17.34 5.42 -12.89
C THR A 62 17.21 5.11 -11.41
N ASP A 63 18.24 5.46 -10.62
CA ASP A 63 18.24 5.27 -9.16
C ASP A 63 17.14 6.08 -8.49
N ALA A 64 17.04 7.38 -8.80
CA ALA A 64 16.03 8.26 -8.22
C ALA A 64 14.60 7.80 -8.55
N LEU A 65 14.37 7.32 -9.77
CA LEU A 65 13.09 6.77 -10.18
C LEU A 65 12.78 5.46 -9.43
N THR A 66 13.75 4.55 -9.36
CA THR A 66 13.57 3.24 -8.71
C THR A 66 13.30 3.41 -7.22
N GLU A 67 14.01 4.32 -6.55
CA GLU A 67 13.79 4.67 -5.15
C GLU A 67 12.36 5.20 -4.95
N CYS A 68 11.93 6.17 -5.77
CA CYS A 68 10.61 6.76 -5.65
C CYS A 68 9.47 5.73 -5.79
N PHE A 69 9.55 4.83 -6.78
CA PHE A 69 8.53 3.81 -6.94
C PHE A 69 8.59 2.74 -5.85
N SER A 70 9.78 2.33 -5.41
CA SER A 70 9.93 1.36 -4.34
C SER A 70 9.32 1.86 -3.03
N THR A 71 9.55 3.13 -2.66
CA THR A 71 8.91 3.74 -1.49
C THR A 71 7.40 3.78 -1.61
N ASN A 72 6.85 4.14 -2.77
CA ASN A 72 5.40 4.15 -2.96
C ASN A 72 4.78 2.74 -2.87
N ILE A 73 5.49 1.71 -3.33
CA ILE A 73 5.07 0.30 -3.24
C ILE A 73 5.05 -0.18 -1.79
N GLU A 74 6.03 0.24 -0.98
CA GLU A 74 6.05 0.01 0.46
C GLU A 74 4.88 0.71 1.15
N ASP A 75 4.63 2.00 0.85
CA ASP A 75 3.51 2.75 1.41
C ASP A 75 2.14 2.10 1.09
N LEU A 76 1.95 1.59 -0.13
CA LEU A 76 0.74 0.85 -0.50
C LEU A 76 0.55 -0.42 0.33
N THR A 77 1.65 -1.10 0.66
CA THR A 77 1.62 -2.29 1.53
C THR A 77 1.19 -1.90 2.95
N ASP A 78 1.76 -0.83 3.48
CA ASP A 78 1.44 -0.33 4.82
C ASP A 78 -0.01 0.14 4.93
N TYR A 79 -0.54 0.79 3.88
CA TYR A 79 -1.94 1.19 3.82
C TYR A 79 -2.89 0.00 3.75
N ALA A 80 -2.56 -1.02 2.95
CA ALA A 80 -3.36 -2.25 2.88
C ALA A 80 -3.39 -2.97 4.24
N GLN A 81 -2.25 -3.06 4.93
CA GLN A 81 -2.18 -3.62 6.28
C GLN A 81 -3.02 -2.80 7.27
N SER A 82 -2.88 -1.47 7.25
CA SER A 82 -3.61 -0.57 8.15
C SER A 82 -5.13 -0.72 7.99
N LEU A 83 -5.63 -0.88 6.76
CA LEU A 83 -7.06 -1.11 6.51
C LEU A 83 -7.56 -2.43 7.09
N ARG A 84 -6.76 -3.50 6.98
CA ARG A 84 -7.09 -4.81 7.57
C ARG A 84 -7.11 -4.74 9.10
N GLU A 85 -6.12 -4.08 9.69
CA GLU A 85 -6.07 -3.86 11.15
C GLU A 85 -7.25 -3.02 11.64
N MET A 86 -7.66 -1.99 10.89
CA MET A 86 -8.85 -1.22 11.23
C MET A 86 -10.12 -2.08 11.17
N ALA A 87 -10.30 -2.90 10.14
CA ALA A 87 -11.43 -3.84 10.03
C ALA A 87 -11.48 -4.79 11.24
N ASP A 88 -10.35 -5.43 11.58
CA ASP A 88 -10.27 -6.36 12.70
C ASP A 88 -10.57 -5.66 14.05
N ASN A 89 -10.07 -4.44 14.24
CA ASN A 89 -10.33 -3.65 15.45
C ASN A 89 -11.82 -3.26 15.57
N HIS A 90 -12.47 -2.90 14.46
CA HIS A 90 -13.89 -2.57 14.44
C HIS A 90 -14.76 -3.78 14.80
N GLU A 91 -14.52 -4.93 14.17
CA GLU A 91 -15.26 -6.16 14.48
C GLU A 91 -15.06 -6.60 15.94
N ALA A 92 -13.84 -6.48 16.47
CA ALA A 92 -13.55 -6.81 17.86
C ALA A 92 -14.28 -5.89 18.85
N ALA A 93 -14.30 -4.58 18.59
CA ALA A 93 -14.99 -3.60 19.41
C ALA A 93 -16.51 -3.80 19.42
N ASP A 94 -17.10 -4.11 18.26
CA ASP A 94 -18.52 -4.39 18.12
C ASP A 94 -18.89 -5.70 18.85
N ALA A 95 -18.07 -6.74 18.73
CA ALA A 95 -18.27 -8.01 19.43
C ALA A 95 -18.13 -7.86 20.96
N GLU A 96 -17.22 -7.02 21.45
CA GLU A 96 -17.09 -6.69 22.88
C GLU A 96 -18.30 -5.92 23.39
N THR A 97 -18.77 -4.95 22.63
CA THR A 97 -19.97 -4.16 22.95
C THR A 97 -21.20 -5.05 23.02
N ALA A 98 -21.41 -5.91 22.02
CA ALA A 98 -22.52 -6.87 21.99
C ALA A 98 -22.47 -7.84 23.18
N ARG A 99 -21.28 -8.37 23.54
CA ARG A 99 -21.11 -9.22 24.73
C ARG A 99 -21.48 -8.49 26.02
N SER A 100 -21.03 -7.24 26.17
CA SER A 100 -21.32 -6.41 27.34
C SER A 100 -22.82 -6.13 27.48
N PHE A 101 -23.50 -5.80 26.38
CA PHE A 101 -24.95 -5.60 26.37
C PHE A 101 -25.73 -6.88 26.70
N ASN A 102 -25.33 -8.03 26.13
CA ASN A 102 -25.96 -9.32 26.43
C ASN A 102 -25.77 -9.72 27.90
N GLN A 103 -24.60 -9.45 28.48
CA GLN A 103 -24.35 -9.69 29.89
C GLN A 103 -25.26 -8.82 30.78
N LEU A 104 -25.35 -7.52 30.50
CA LEU A 104 -26.23 -6.61 31.24
C LEU A 104 -27.71 -7.02 31.14
N LEU A 105 -28.16 -7.44 29.95
CA LEU A 105 -29.54 -7.95 29.76
C LEU A 105 -29.80 -9.20 30.60
N SER A 106 -28.85 -10.13 30.65
CA SER A 106 -28.96 -11.33 31.49
C SER A 106 -28.96 -10.99 32.99
N GLU A 107 -28.14 -10.02 33.43
CA GLU A 107 -28.11 -9.56 34.83
C GLU A 107 -29.40 -8.84 35.26
N LEU A 108 -30.11 -8.20 34.32
CA LEU A 108 -31.37 -7.49 34.55
C LEU A 108 -32.62 -8.38 34.50
N GLY A 109 -32.46 -9.69 34.37
CA GLY A 109 -33.56 -10.65 34.40
C GLY A 109 -34.23 -10.92 33.04
N GLY A 110 -33.49 -10.67 31.95
CA GLY A 110 -33.74 -11.30 30.65
C GLY A 110 -33.37 -12.78 30.63
#